data_AF-A0A7J9I0T0-F1
#
_entry.id   AF-A0A7J9I0T0-F1
#
_cell.length_a   1.000
_cell.length_b   1.000
_cell.length_c   1.000
_cell.angle_alpha   90.00
_cell.angle_beta   90.00
_cell.angle_gamma   90.00
#
_symmetry.space_group_name_H-M   'P 1'
#
loop_
_entity.id
_entity.type
_entity.pdbx_description
1 polymer ?
#
loop_
_entity_poly.entity_id
_entity_poly.type
_entity_poly.pdbx_seq_one_letter_code
_entity_poly.pdbx_strand_id
1 'polypeptide(L)'
;MSQQNHLSISLKQIKSTFLNDDEERMLNAKRQMAIAFVEPCISVSTVNLAKWNIGSSLSYIINGDYSKVLKNNRDSLKPNAVVQIWLFRVQPNSQLGFALIKVIDGENSQVID
;
A
#
# COMPACT_ATOMS: atom_id res chain seq x y z
N MET A 1 14.36 -15.28 4.02
CA MET A 1 12.93 -15.11 3.70
C MET A 1 12.83 -14.34 2.39
N SER A 2 12.08 -14.85 1.41
CA SER A 2 11.88 -14.14 0.13
C SER A 2 11.15 -12.84 0.42
N GLN A 3 11.81 -11.69 0.26
CA GLN A 3 11.12 -10.41 0.34
C GLN A 3 10.16 -10.34 -0.84
N GLN A 4 8.86 -10.46 -0.57
CA GLN A 4 7.85 -10.14 -1.56
C GLN A 4 8.03 -8.66 -1.90
N ASN A 5 8.44 -8.35 -3.14
CA ASN A 5 8.59 -6.99 -3.65
C ASN A 5 7.25 -6.27 -3.87
N HIS A 6 6.21 -6.73 -3.17
CA HIS A 6 4.85 -6.25 -3.26
C HIS A 6 4.20 -6.29 -1.89
N LEU A 7 3.29 -5.36 -1.64
CA LEU A 7 2.44 -5.35 -0.46
C LEU A 7 1.06 -5.87 -0.85
N SER A 8 0.60 -6.93 -0.17
CA SER A 8 -0.74 -7.47 -0.35
C SER A 8 -1.68 -6.92 0.70
N ILE A 9 -2.84 -6.45 0.26
CA ILE A 9 -3.92 -5.93 1.10
C ILE A 9 -5.14 -6.81 0.84
N SER A 10 -5.50 -7.61 1.83
CA SER A 10 -6.69 -8.46 1.74
C SER A 10 -7.96 -7.60 1.82
N LEU A 11 -9.03 -8.02 1.15
CA LEU A 11 -10.32 -7.32 1.22
C LEU A 11 -10.82 -7.12 2.67
N LYS A 12 -10.52 -8.07 3.57
CA LYS A 12 -10.94 -8.00 4.97
C LYS A 12 -10.28 -6.86 5.75
N GLN A 13 -9.15 -6.34 5.27
CA GLN A 13 -8.43 -5.22 5.89
C GLN A 13 -8.94 -3.86 5.41
N ILE A 14 -9.76 -3.83 4.35
CA ILE A 14 -10.27 -2.60 3.76
C ILE A 14 -11.53 -2.19 4.51
N LYS A 15 -11.47 -1.02 5.13
CA LYS A 15 -12.59 -0.51 5.95
C LYS A 15 -13.62 0.27 5.14
N SER A 16 -13.27 0.72 3.94
CA SER A 16 -14.11 1.63 3.15
C SER A 16 -13.90 1.42 1.66
N THR A 17 -14.95 1.59 0.88
CA THR A 17 -14.85 1.63 -0.59
C THR A 17 -13.95 2.80 -0.97
N PHE A 18 -12.87 2.52 -1.68
CA PHE A 18 -11.82 3.50 -1.96
C PHE A 18 -11.65 3.81 -3.45
N LEU A 19 -12.17 2.97 -4.33
CA LEU A 19 -12.16 3.16 -5.79
C LEU A 19 -13.51 3.74 -6.22
N ASN A 20 -13.50 4.62 -7.22
CA ASN A 20 -14.72 4.96 -7.96
C ASN A 20 -14.99 3.93 -9.08
N ASP A 21 -16.17 4.03 -9.71
CA ASP A 21 -16.61 3.06 -10.72
C ASP A 21 -15.66 2.98 -11.93
N ASP A 22 -15.11 4.12 -12.36
CA ASP A 22 -14.19 4.19 -13.49
C ASP A 22 -12.81 3.60 -13.14
N GLU A 23 -12.34 3.83 -11.92
CA GLU A 23 -11.12 3.25 -11.37
C GLU A 23 -11.23 1.74 -11.21
N GLU A 24 -12.37 1.24 -10.74
CA GLU A 24 -12.63 -0.19 -10.64
C GLU A 24 -12.68 -0.83 -12.03
N ARG A 25 -13.38 -0.21 -13.00
CA ARG A 25 -13.37 -0.65 -14.40
C ARG A 25 -11.97 -0.66 -14.98
N MET A 26 -11.18 0.38 -14.71
CA MET A 26 -9.79 0.47 -15.19
C MET A 26 -8.91 -0.63 -14.58
N LEU A 27 -9.01 -0.91 -13.28
CA LEU A 27 -8.26 -1.99 -12.65
C LEU A 27 -8.67 -3.35 -13.19
N ASN A 28 -9.96 -3.58 -13.43
CA ASN A 28 -10.45 -4.84 -13.98
C ASN A 28 -9.97 -5.02 -15.44
N ALA A 29 -9.89 -3.95 -16.23
CA ALA A 29 -9.47 -4.00 -17.64
C ALA A 29 -7.94 -4.02 -17.84
N LYS A 30 -7.21 -3.09 -17.20
CA LYS A 30 -5.76 -2.92 -17.36
C LYS A 30 -4.94 -3.73 -16.36
N ARG A 31 -5.58 -4.39 -15.40
CA ARG A 31 -5.00 -5.16 -14.28
C ARG A 31 -4.17 -4.36 -13.29
N GLN A 32 -3.79 -3.12 -13.61
CA GLN A 32 -3.04 -2.21 -12.73
C GLN A 32 -3.29 -0.73 -13.06
N MET A 33 -3.09 0.15 -12.07
CA MET A 33 -3.01 1.60 -12.24
C MET A 33 -1.84 2.17 -11.45
N ALA A 34 -1.20 3.22 -11.98
CA ALA A 34 -0.17 3.97 -11.25
C ALA A 34 -0.83 4.97 -10.30
N ILE A 35 -0.33 5.05 -9.07
CA ILE A 35 -0.82 5.95 -8.02
C ILE A 35 0.33 6.62 -7.28
N ALA A 36 0.07 7.82 -6.76
CA ALA A 36 0.98 8.49 -5.85
C ALA A 36 0.99 7.78 -4.49
N PHE A 37 2.18 7.58 -3.93
CA PHE A 37 2.41 6.87 -2.69
C PHE A 37 3.33 7.69 -1.79
N VAL A 38 2.75 8.32 -0.77
CA VAL A 38 3.49 9.05 0.26
C VAL A 38 4.09 8.03 1.22
N GLU A 39 5.41 7.97 1.23
CA GLU A 39 6.20 7.09 2.08
C GLU A 39 6.25 7.60 3.53
N PRO A 40 6.57 6.74 4.51
CA PRO A 40 6.75 7.15 5.91
C PRO A 40 7.80 8.26 6.10
N CYS A 41 8.82 8.30 5.25
CA CYS A 41 9.84 9.35 5.23
C CYS A 41 9.38 10.65 4.54
N ILE A 42 8.09 10.78 4.20
CA ILE A 42 7.46 11.95 3.53
C ILE A 42 7.87 12.08 2.05
N SER A 43 8.72 11.18 1.54
CA SER A 43 8.99 11.07 0.11
C SER A 43 7.74 10.62 -0.66
N VAL A 44 7.59 11.08 -1.90
CA VAL A 44 6.50 10.64 -2.79
C VAL A 44 7.07 9.73 -3.86
N SER A 45 6.59 8.49 -3.86
CA SER A 45 6.89 7.50 -4.90
C SER A 45 5.66 7.23 -5.77
N THR A 46 5.89 6.69 -6.97
CA THR A 46 4.82 6.17 -7.82
C THR A 46 4.81 4.66 -7.73
N VAL A 47 3.71 4.08 -7.26
CA VAL A 47 3.54 2.62 -7.19
C VAL A 47 2.39 2.18 -8.08
N ASN A 48 2.35 0.90 -8.40
CA ASN A 48 1.25 0.32 -9.15
C ASN A 48 0.31 -0.40 -8.19
N LEU A 49 -0.97 -0.03 -8.24
CA LEU A 49 -2.06 -0.77 -7.60
C LEU A 49 -2.61 -1.76 -8.61
N ALA A 50 -2.64 -3.04 -8.24
CA ALA A 50 -3.21 -4.12 -9.02
C ALA A 50 -4.25 -4.89 -8.20
N LYS A 51 -5.13 -5.63 -8.89
CA LYS A 51 -6.16 -6.46 -8.27
C LYS A 51 -5.90 -7.92 -8.65
N TRP A 52 -5.57 -8.77 -7.67
CA TRP A 52 -5.20 -10.17 -7.88
C TRP A 52 -6.21 -11.11 -7.23
N ASN A 53 -6.52 -12.20 -7.93
CA ASN A 53 -7.24 -13.34 -7.36
C ASN A 53 -6.22 -14.30 -6.75
N ILE A 54 -6.22 -14.40 -5.42
CA ILE A 54 -5.39 -15.35 -4.66
C ILE A 54 -6.32 -16.48 -4.22
N GLY A 55 -6.40 -17.54 -5.02
CA GLY A 55 -7.37 -18.62 -4.84
C GLY A 55 -8.79 -18.11 -5.04
N SER A 56 -9.66 -18.31 -4.04
CA SER A 56 -11.04 -17.79 -4.02
C SER A 56 -11.16 -16.37 -3.47
N SER A 57 -10.06 -15.78 -2.99
CA SER A 57 -10.06 -14.46 -2.34
C SER A 57 -9.45 -13.40 -3.23
N LEU A 58 -10.10 -12.24 -3.28
CA LEU A 58 -9.58 -11.07 -3.98
C LEU A 58 -8.63 -10.30 -3.05
N SER A 59 -7.52 -9.80 -3.58
CA SER A 59 -6.56 -8.95 -2.85
C SER A 59 -6.08 -7.81 -3.74
N TYR A 60 -5.82 -6.66 -3.14
CA TYR A 60 -5.14 -5.56 -3.81
C TYR A 60 -3.65 -5.64 -3.56
N ILE A 61 -2.87 -5.49 -4.62
CA ILE A 61 -1.42 -5.60 -4.57
C ILE A 61 -0.83 -4.25 -4.93
N ILE A 62 0.04 -3.73 -4.06
CA ILE A 62 0.90 -2.59 -4.37
C ILE A 62 2.25 -3.15 -4.79
N ASN A 63 2.65 -2.89 -6.04
CA ASN A 63 3.89 -3.40 -6.62
C ASN A 63 4.62 -2.32 -7.45
N GLY A 64 5.57 -2.77 -8.27
CA GLY A 64 6.46 -1.89 -9.05
C GLY A 64 7.58 -1.37 -8.16
N ASP A 65 7.59 -0.06 -7.94
CA ASP A 65 8.61 0.63 -7.13
C ASP A 65 8.47 0.43 -5.62
N TYR A 66 7.55 -0.43 -5.16
CA TYR A 66 7.43 -0.78 -3.75
C TYR A 66 8.74 -1.33 -3.15
N SER A 67 9.57 -2.00 -3.95
CA SER A 67 10.91 -2.43 -3.51
C SER A 67 11.84 -1.25 -3.19
N LYS A 68 11.69 -0.10 -3.87
CA LYS A 68 12.40 1.15 -3.57
C LYS A 68 11.83 1.79 -2.30
N VAL A 69 10.51 1.81 -2.13
CA VAL A 69 9.85 2.26 -0.90
C VAL A 69 10.40 1.49 0.32
N LEU A 70 10.52 0.16 0.22
CA LEU A 70 11.13 -0.64 1.30
C LEU A 70 12.59 -0.27 1.56
N LYS A 71 13.37 0.02 0.50
CA LYS A 71 14.77 0.45 0.65
C LYS A 71 14.90 1.82 1.31
N ASN A 72 14.05 2.77 0.92
CA ASN A 72 14.04 4.14 1.45
C ASN A 72 13.57 4.19 2.90
N ASN A 73 12.76 3.23 3.32
CA ASN A 73 12.14 3.20 4.66
C ASN A 73 12.58 1.99 5.49
N ARG A 74 13.78 1.45 5.25
CA ARG A 74 14.28 0.24 5.95
C ARG A 74 14.23 0.33 7.47
N ASP A 75 14.49 1.52 8.01
CA ASP A 75 14.49 1.74 9.47
C ASP A 75 13.08 1.71 10.07
N SER A 76 12.06 2.06 9.26
CA SER A 76 10.66 2.14 9.67
C SER A 76 9.84 0.90 9.29
N LEU A 77 10.14 0.26 8.16
CA LEU A 77 9.41 -0.89 7.62
C LEU A 77 10.15 -2.20 7.93
N LYS A 78 10.37 -2.44 9.22
CA LYS A 78 10.97 -3.69 9.72
C LYS A 78 9.96 -4.85 9.69
N PRO A 79 10.41 -6.12 9.70
CA PRO A 79 9.53 -7.25 9.93
C PRO A 79 8.66 -7.03 11.17
N ASN A 80 7.38 -7.42 11.12
CA ASN A 80 6.37 -7.22 12.16
C ASN A 80 5.94 -5.76 12.41
N ALA A 81 6.45 -4.78 11.66
CA ALA A 81 5.92 -3.42 11.72
C ALA A 81 4.45 -3.41 11.26
N VAL A 82 3.60 -2.72 12.02
CA VAL A 82 2.21 -2.51 11.63
C VAL A 82 2.11 -1.16 10.93
N VAL A 83 1.60 -1.18 9.72
CA VAL A 83 1.37 0.00 8.90
C VAL A 83 -0.11 0.20 8.64
N GLN A 84 -0.50 1.46 8.49
CA GLN A 84 -1.79 1.86 7.95
C GLN A 84 -1.57 2.52 6.60
N ILE A 85 -2.49 2.23 5.67
CA ILE A 85 -2.54 2.90 4.38
C ILE A 85 -3.77 3.78 4.38
N TRP A 86 -3.54 5.08 4.23
CA TRP A 86 -4.58 6.07 4.15
C TRP A 86 -4.82 6.44 2.71
N LEU A 87 -6.11 6.52 2.36
CA LEU A 87 -6.58 7.00 1.08
C LEU A 87 -6.62 8.52 1.08
N PHE A 88 -6.19 9.14 0.00
CA PHE A 88 -6.51 10.54 -0.28
C PHE A 88 -6.81 10.76 -1.76
N ARG A 89 -7.42 11.92 -2.05
CA ARG A 89 -7.79 12.35 -3.39
C ARG A 89 -7.08 13.67 -3.71
N VAL A 90 -6.24 13.66 -4.74
CA VAL A 90 -5.51 14.86 -5.19
C VAL A 90 -6.41 15.67 -6.12
N GLN A 91 -6.67 16.91 -5.75
CA GLN A 91 -7.38 17.87 -6.58
C GLN A 91 -6.48 18.43 -7.69
N PRO A 92 -7.04 18.88 -8.83
CA PRO A 92 -8.47 19.02 -9.13
C PRO A 92 -9.12 17.73 -9.66
N ASN A 93 -8.34 16.76 -10.12
CA ASN A 93 -8.84 15.59 -10.87
C ASN A 93 -9.32 14.42 -9.98
N SER A 94 -9.40 14.61 -8.66
CA SER A 94 -9.71 13.56 -7.67
C SER A 94 -8.84 12.29 -7.84
N GLN A 95 -7.57 12.49 -8.17
CA GLN A 95 -6.64 11.39 -8.43
C GLN A 95 -6.39 10.60 -7.15
N LEU A 96 -6.47 9.27 -7.27
CA LEU A 96 -6.20 8.34 -6.19
C LEU A 96 -4.75 8.43 -5.71
N GLY A 97 -4.56 8.62 -4.41
CA GLY A 97 -3.27 8.54 -3.75
C GLY A 97 -3.34 7.77 -2.44
N PHE A 98 -2.21 7.20 -2.04
CA PHE A 98 -2.05 6.49 -0.77
C PHE A 98 -0.95 7.10 0.07
N ALA A 99 -1.15 7.13 1.39
CA ALA A 99 -0.14 7.48 2.36
C ALA A 99 0.13 6.29 3.29
N LEU A 100 1.39 5.90 3.42
CA LEU A 100 1.82 4.81 4.28
C LEU A 100 2.31 5.37 5.62
N ILE A 101 1.61 5.00 6.68
CA ILE A 101 1.90 5.45 8.04
C ILE A 101 2.32 4.24 8.87
N LYS A 102 3.50 4.31 9.48
CA LYS A 102 3.92 3.32 10.49
C LYS A 102 3.18 3.60 11.79
N VAL A 103 2.55 2.57 12.35
CA VAL A 103 1.77 2.66 13.60
C VAL A 103 2.46 1.94 14.74
N ILE A 104 3.11 0.80 14.47
CA ILE A 104 3.84 0.01 15.48
C ILE A 104 5.17 -0.40 14.89
N ASP A 105 6.24 -0.25 15.67
CA ASP A 105 7.57 -0.71 15.32
C ASP A 105 7.67 -2.24 15.30
N GLY A 106 8.36 -2.77 14.29
CA GLY A 106 8.73 -4.17 14.24
C GLY A 106 9.89 -4.45 15.19
N GLU A 107 9.59 -5.11 16.32
CA GLU A 107 10.50 -5.48 17.42
C GLU A 107 11.32 -4.33 18.06
N ASN A 108 10.71 -3.72 19.08
CA ASN A 108 11.31 -3.51 20.41
C ASN A 108 10.21 -3.17 21.45
N SER A 109 9.13 -3.95 21.49
CA SER A 109 8.18 -3.90 22.61
C SER A 109 8.71 -4.69 23.81
N GLN A 110 9.83 -4.25 24.38
CA GLN A 110 10.21 -4.52 25.77
C GLN A 110 10.95 -3.30 26.33
N VAL A 111 10.18 -2.32 26.78
CA VAL A 111 10.44 -1.65 28.06
C VAL A 111 9.06 -1.46 28.70
N ILE A 112 8.73 -2.35 29.63
CA ILE A 112 7.77 -2.07 30.71
C ILE A 112 8.61 -2.18 31.98
N ASP A 113 8.52 -1.13 32.80
CA ASP A 113 9.23 -0.87 34.08
C ASP A 113 9.46 -2.10 34.96
#